data_AF-A0A947SA51-F1
#
_entry.id   AF-A0A947SA51-F1
#
_cell.length_a   1.000
_cell.length_b   1.000
_cell.length_c   1.000
_cell.angle_alpha   90.00
_cell.angle_beta   90.00
_cell.angle_gamma   90.00
#
_symmetry.space_group_name_H-M   'P 1'
#
loop_
_entity.id
_entity.type
_entity.pdbx_description
1 polymer ?
#
loop_
_entity_poly.entity_id
_entity_poly.type
_entity_poly.pdbx_seq_one_letter_code
_entity_poly.pdbx_strand_id
1 'polypeptide(L)'
;MKKDIKEFIKDAIRQLIDNTKSKQKINKLINTHTKKIHFVPIRYRIFGGLLQSMNIQFGNFIEKLLHIIVKNESALKIRNGVSGERNVKLSITEKSENLIDTYITDCQNNNFNSDELLTNFNQLIDKCLEYEQKTAVKEINIKHDIDVLFSDLNKNYYYLEVKYNDDHDTGKYTDINRKFIKTYIGIANIIGIYDKKIFKPILYYMTQKRMKGNIYVPEQEYIYRGNKLFDEFFTINYLDLDNIMKNIGNDEEIIKIFDQLYIDIRKNLKL
;
A
#
# COMPACT_ATOMS: atom_id res chain seq x y z
N MET A 1 21.15 -12.65 0.56
CA MET A 1 20.29 -11.47 0.32
C MET A 1 19.75 -11.38 -1.12
N LYS A 2 20.56 -11.03 -2.15
CA LYS A 2 20.03 -10.89 -3.54
C LYS A 2 19.44 -12.19 -4.11
N LYS A 3 20.07 -13.33 -3.84
CA LYS A 3 19.61 -14.65 -4.31
C LYS A 3 18.28 -15.05 -3.64
N ASP A 4 18.20 -14.87 -2.33
CA ASP A 4 17.00 -15.16 -1.52
C ASP A 4 15.80 -14.31 -1.92
N ILE A 5 16.01 -13.03 -2.28
CA ILE A 5 14.94 -12.16 -2.76
C ILE A 5 14.45 -12.57 -4.13
N LYS A 6 15.35 -12.92 -5.06
CA LYS A 6 14.94 -13.39 -6.39
C LYS A 6 14.13 -14.67 -6.30
N GLU A 7 14.53 -15.61 -5.45
CA GLU A 7 13.79 -16.85 -5.17
C GLU A 7 12.45 -16.54 -4.51
N PHE A 8 12.42 -15.68 -3.49
CA PHE A 8 11.18 -15.23 -2.86
C PHE A 8 10.20 -14.60 -3.85
N ILE A 9 10.66 -13.70 -4.73
CA ILE A 9 9.82 -13.05 -5.73
C ILE A 9 9.23 -14.09 -6.68
N LYS A 10 10.06 -15.04 -7.17
CA LYS A 10 9.59 -16.12 -8.05
C LYS A 10 8.54 -17.00 -7.36
N ASP A 11 8.79 -17.41 -6.13
CA ASP A 11 7.85 -18.25 -5.38
C ASP A 11 6.56 -17.51 -5.02
N ALA A 12 6.65 -16.23 -4.67
CA ALA A 12 5.48 -15.41 -4.40
C ALA A 12 4.61 -15.22 -5.66
N ILE A 13 5.21 -15.06 -6.83
CA ILE A 13 4.49 -15.00 -8.10
C ILE A 13 3.79 -16.33 -8.40
N ARG A 14 4.49 -17.46 -8.25
CA ARG A 14 3.89 -18.80 -8.42
C ARG A 14 2.68 -18.98 -7.48
N GLN A 15 2.85 -18.67 -6.19
CA GLN A 15 1.77 -18.73 -5.21
C GLN A 15 0.59 -17.81 -5.55
N LEU A 16 0.86 -16.59 -6.03
CA LEU A 16 -0.18 -15.66 -6.45
C LEU A 16 -1.01 -16.27 -7.58
N ILE A 17 -0.34 -16.83 -8.60
CA ILE A 17 -1.01 -17.47 -9.73
C ILE A 17 -1.83 -18.69 -9.26
N ASP A 18 -1.26 -19.57 -8.47
CA ASP A 18 -1.97 -20.76 -7.96
C ASP A 18 -3.21 -20.38 -7.14
N ASN A 19 -3.09 -19.35 -6.29
CA ASN A 19 -4.22 -18.84 -5.52
C ASN A 19 -5.34 -18.23 -6.37
N THR A 20 -5.06 -17.77 -7.58
CA THR A 20 -6.12 -17.30 -8.50
C THR A 20 -6.85 -18.43 -9.22
N LYS A 21 -6.19 -19.58 -9.41
CA LYS A 21 -6.75 -20.77 -10.08
C LYS A 21 -7.73 -21.58 -9.23
N SER A 22 -7.99 -21.18 -7.98
CA SER A 22 -8.90 -21.93 -7.10
C SER A 22 -10.30 -22.09 -7.71
N LYS A 23 -10.85 -23.31 -7.64
CA LYS A 23 -12.21 -23.63 -8.12
C LYS A 23 -13.26 -22.68 -7.54
N GLN A 24 -13.10 -22.29 -6.27
CA GLN A 24 -14.01 -21.37 -5.60
C GLN A 24 -14.04 -19.99 -6.26
N LYS A 25 -12.89 -19.40 -6.59
CA LYS A 25 -12.81 -18.11 -7.29
C LYS A 25 -13.42 -18.20 -8.69
N ILE A 26 -13.09 -19.26 -9.43
CA ILE A 26 -13.63 -19.48 -10.78
C ILE A 26 -15.15 -19.61 -10.73
N ASN A 27 -15.71 -20.42 -9.82
CA ASN A 27 -17.16 -20.57 -9.66
C ASN A 27 -17.84 -19.26 -9.29
N LYS A 28 -17.23 -18.45 -8.42
CA LYS A 28 -17.74 -17.11 -8.09
C LYS A 28 -17.80 -16.21 -9.33
N LEU A 29 -16.78 -16.25 -10.18
CA LEU A 29 -16.75 -15.47 -11.42
C LEU A 29 -17.80 -15.98 -12.42
N ILE A 30 -17.96 -17.29 -12.59
CA ILE A 30 -19.02 -17.89 -13.42
C ILE A 30 -20.39 -17.35 -12.97
N ASN A 31 -20.74 -17.54 -11.69
CA ASN A 31 -22.01 -17.11 -11.12
C ASN A 31 -22.26 -15.61 -11.26
N THR A 32 -21.19 -14.80 -11.21
CA THR A 32 -21.26 -13.35 -11.37
C THR A 32 -21.52 -12.96 -12.82
N HIS A 33 -20.87 -13.63 -13.78
CA HIS A 33 -20.91 -13.25 -15.18
C HIS A 33 -22.03 -13.90 -15.99
N THR A 34 -22.55 -15.07 -15.57
CA THR A 34 -23.75 -15.68 -16.18
C THR A 34 -24.99 -14.81 -16.04
N LYS A 35 -25.09 -14.04 -14.94
CA LYS A 35 -26.22 -13.14 -14.66
C LYS A 35 -26.15 -11.78 -15.38
N LYS A 36 -25.01 -11.45 -16.01
CA LYS A 36 -24.76 -10.14 -16.61
C LYS A 36 -25.00 -10.17 -18.12
N ILE A 37 -25.93 -9.35 -18.60
CA ILE A 37 -26.10 -9.03 -20.02
C ILE A 37 -24.86 -8.24 -20.48
N HIS A 38 -24.10 -8.79 -21.42
CA HIS A 38 -22.85 -8.18 -21.89
C HIS A 38 -22.43 -8.76 -23.24
N PHE A 39 -21.82 -7.95 -24.12
CA PHE A 39 -21.36 -8.40 -25.45
C PHE A 39 -20.07 -9.24 -25.40
N VAL A 40 -19.12 -8.90 -24.50
CA VAL A 40 -17.91 -9.72 -24.26
C VAL A 40 -18.27 -11.14 -23.82
N PRO A 41 -17.74 -12.19 -24.48
CA PRO A 41 -18.07 -13.58 -24.13
C PRO A 41 -17.68 -13.94 -22.70
N ILE A 42 -18.50 -14.77 -22.05
CA ILE A 42 -18.36 -15.10 -20.63
C ILE A 42 -16.97 -15.64 -20.24
N ARG A 43 -16.34 -16.48 -21.06
CA ARG A 43 -15.00 -17.02 -20.78
C ARG A 43 -13.93 -15.92 -20.73
N TYR A 44 -14.02 -14.89 -21.58
CA TYR A 44 -13.10 -13.74 -21.52
C TYR A 44 -13.37 -12.87 -20.29
N ARG A 45 -14.63 -12.71 -19.89
CA ARG A 45 -14.98 -11.97 -18.66
C ARG A 45 -14.45 -12.68 -17.40
N ILE A 46 -14.55 -14.01 -17.34
CA ILE A 46 -13.97 -14.83 -16.26
C ILE A 46 -12.44 -14.67 -16.26
N PHE A 47 -11.79 -14.84 -17.41
CA PHE A 47 -10.33 -14.70 -17.52
C PHE A 47 -9.87 -13.30 -17.10
N GLY A 48 -10.53 -12.25 -17.58
CA GLY A 48 -10.26 -10.87 -17.17
C GLY A 48 -10.45 -10.65 -15.66
N GLY A 49 -11.47 -11.26 -15.05
CA GLY A 49 -11.67 -11.22 -13.60
C GLY A 49 -10.55 -11.90 -12.81
N LEU A 50 -9.96 -12.98 -13.32
CA LEU A 50 -8.78 -13.61 -12.72
C LEU A 50 -7.56 -12.69 -12.80
N LEU A 51 -7.28 -12.11 -13.96
CA LEU A 51 -6.17 -11.16 -14.13
C LEU A 51 -6.35 -9.92 -13.24
N GLN A 52 -7.57 -9.39 -13.11
CA GLN A 52 -7.86 -8.30 -12.19
C GLN A 52 -7.59 -8.70 -10.73
N SER A 53 -7.98 -9.92 -10.33
CA SER A 53 -7.65 -10.45 -9.00
C SER A 53 -6.14 -10.52 -8.78
N MET A 54 -5.35 -10.86 -9.81
CA MET A 54 -3.89 -10.88 -9.70
C MET A 54 -3.32 -9.48 -9.47
N ASN A 55 -3.79 -8.48 -10.22
CA ASN A 55 -3.36 -7.08 -10.06
C ASN A 55 -3.63 -6.56 -8.64
N ILE A 56 -4.78 -6.91 -8.05
CA ILE A 56 -5.07 -6.55 -6.65
C ILE A 56 -4.11 -7.27 -5.68
N GLN A 57 -3.89 -8.57 -5.89
CA GLN A 57 -2.98 -9.35 -5.05
C GLN A 57 -1.52 -8.91 -5.19
N PHE A 58 -1.15 -8.29 -6.31
CA PHE A 58 0.18 -7.73 -6.52
C PHE A 58 0.48 -6.58 -5.55
N GLY A 59 -0.50 -5.73 -5.21
CA GLY A 59 -0.34 -4.71 -4.16
C GLY A 59 0.08 -5.34 -2.82
N ASN A 60 -0.67 -6.34 -2.37
CA ASN A 60 -0.36 -7.10 -1.15
C ASN A 60 1.02 -7.81 -1.23
N PHE A 61 1.47 -8.17 -2.43
CA PHE A 61 2.79 -8.76 -2.61
C PHE A 61 3.90 -7.72 -2.34
N ILE A 62 3.75 -6.48 -2.80
CA ILE A 62 4.74 -5.41 -2.53
C ILE A 62 4.85 -5.15 -1.03
N GLU A 63 3.73 -5.12 -0.31
CA GLU A 63 3.72 -4.99 1.16
C GLU A 63 4.52 -6.11 1.83
N LYS A 64 4.26 -7.37 1.46
CA LYS A 64 5.00 -8.53 1.98
C LYS A 64 6.48 -8.52 1.63
N LEU A 65 6.82 -8.08 0.42
CA LEU A 65 8.19 -7.94 -0.02
C LEU A 65 8.94 -6.93 0.87
N LEU A 66 8.35 -5.77 1.15
CA LEU A 66 8.93 -4.77 2.04
C LEU A 66 9.10 -5.31 3.46
N HIS A 67 8.15 -6.08 3.98
CA HIS A 67 8.32 -6.76 5.28
C HIS A 67 9.53 -7.68 5.30
N ILE A 68 9.74 -8.47 4.25
CA ILE A 68 10.88 -9.38 4.16
C ILE A 68 12.18 -8.60 4.07
N ILE A 69 12.22 -7.55 3.26
CA ILE A 69 13.40 -6.67 3.16
C ILE A 69 13.73 -6.11 4.55
N VAL A 70 12.78 -5.45 5.22
CA VAL A 70 12.99 -4.88 6.56
C VAL A 70 13.44 -5.93 7.58
N LYS A 71 12.87 -7.15 7.57
CA LYS A 71 13.28 -8.23 8.49
C LYS A 71 14.71 -8.73 8.25
N ASN A 72 15.25 -8.54 7.05
CA ASN A 72 16.61 -8.94 6.69
C ASN A 72 17.63 -7.81 6.89
N GLU A 73 17.19 -6.59 7.13
CA GLU A 73 18.08 -5.48 7.49
C GLU A 73 18.42 -5.53 8.98
N SER A 74 19.69 -5.74 9.31
CA SER A 74 20.13 -5.85 10.71
C SER A 74 19.93 -4.58 11.54
N ALA A 75 19.83 -3.43 10.87
CA ALA A 75 19.63 -2.13 11.51
C ALA A 75 18.14 -1.79 11.74
N LEU A 76 17.21 -2.61 11.25
CA LEU A 76 15.78 -2.35 11.32
C LEU A 76 15.04 -3.43 12.11
N LYS A 77 13.89 -3.05 12.67
CA LYS A 77 13.01 -3.97 13.39
C LYS A 77 11.56 -3.73 13.03
N ILE A 78 10.92 -4.74 12.44
CA ILE A 78 9.46 -4.75 12.25
C ILE A 78 8.76 -4.73 13.61
N ARG A 79 7.70 -3.92 13.71
CA ARG A 79 6.79 -3.89 14.85
C ARG A 79 5.75 -5.00 14.72
N ASN A 80 6.11 -6.18 15.21
CA ASN A 80 5.22 -7.35 15.24
C ASN A 80 3.93 -7.06 16.03
N GLY A 81 2.82 -7.65 15.60
CA GLY A 81 1.49 -7.47 16.23
C GLY A 81 0.73 -6.22 15.77
N VAL A 82 1.34 -5.39 14.91
CA VAL A 82 0.71 -4.20 14.31
C VAL A 82 1.05 -4.12 12.82
N SER A 83 2.33 -4.23 12.45
CA SER A 83 2.78 -4.20 11.05
C SER A 83 2.23 -5.40 10.27
N GLY A 84 1.62 -5.14 9.11
CA GLY A 84 1.03 -6.17 8.23
C GLY A 84 -0.31 -6.72 8.72
N GLU A 85 -0.84 -6.22 9.83
CA GLU A 85 -2.12 -6.65 10.37
C GLU A 85 -3.29 -5.99 9.65
N ARG A 86 -4.39 -6.75 9.53
CA ARG A 86 -5.61 -6.31 8.84
C ARG A 86 -6.66 -5.83 9.81
N ASN A 87 -7.43 -4.83 9.39
CA ASN A 87 -8.54 -4.25 10.16
C ASN A 87 -8.15 -3.86 11.59
N VAL A 88 -6.94 -3.33 11.76
CA VAL A 88 -6.45 -2.86 13.06
C VAL A 88 -7.36 -1.75 13.54
N LYS A 89 -7.86 -1.88 14.76
CA LYS A 89 -8.68 -0.85 15.40
C LYS A 89 -7.79 0.33 15.79
N LEU A 90 -7.98 1.43 15.10
CA LEU A 90 -7.27 2.68 15.29
C LEU A 90 -8.25 3.66 15.93
N SER A 91 -7.95 4.06 17.15
CA SER A 91 -8.79 4.99 17.89
C SER A 91 -8.15 6.37 17.86
N ILE A 92 -8.92 7.41 17.52
CA ILE A 92 -8.50 8.82 17.51
C ILE A 92 -9.57 9.68 18.15
N THR A 93 -9.22 10.92 18.53
CA THR A 93 -10.21 11.87 19.04
C THR A 93 -11.11 12.40 17.92
N GLU A 94 -12.35 12.76 18.25
CA GLU A 94 -13.23 13.48 17.33
C GLU A 94 -12.60 14.81 16.88
N LYS A 95 -11.80 15.44 17.73
CA LYS A 95 -11.10 16.68 17.39
C LYS A 95 -10.09 16.47 16.27
N SER A 96 -9.26 15.43 16.34
CA SER A 96 -8.30 15.10 15.27
C SER A 96 -9.01 14.71 13.98
N GLU A 97 -10.09 13.93 14.07
CA GLU A 97 -10.91 13.58 12.90
C GLU A 97 -11.38 14.83 12.15
N ASN A 98 -11.98 15.78 12.88
CA ASN A 98 -12.45 17.04 12.32
C ASN A 98 -11.33 17.89 11.73
N LEU A 99 -10.17 17.98 12.41
CA LEU A 99 -9.00 18.71 11.90
C LEU A 99 -8.50 18.14 10.56
N ILE A 100 -8.46 16.81 10.45
CA ILE A 100 -8.04 16.13 9.22
C ILE A 100 -9.05 16.43 8.10
N ASP A 101 -10.35 16.33 8.37
CA ASP A 101 -11.36 16.58 7.34
C ASP A 101 -11.43 18.06 6.90
N THR A 102 -11.23 19.01 7.82
CA THR A 102 -11.04 20.42 7.48
C THR A 102 -9.80 20.61 6.60
N TYR A 103 -8.65 20.06 6.99
CA TYR A 103 -7.43 20.16 6.20
C TYR A 103 -7.57 19.60 4.79
N ILE A 104 -8.20 18.42 4.64
CA ILE A 104 -8.45 17.82 3.32
C ILE A 104 -9.32 18.75 2.47
N THR A 105 -10.36 19.33 3.07
CA THR A 105 -11.25 20.28 2.38
C THR A 105 -10.50 21.55 1.97
N ASP A 106 -9.66 22.09 2.85
CA ASP A 106 -8.85 23.27 2.57
C ASP A 106 -7.88 23.02 1.42
N CYS A 107 -7.24 21.84 1.36
CA CYS A 107 -6.37 21.48 0.24
C CYS A 107 -7.11 21.38 -1.10
N GLN A 108 -8.40 21.00 -1.09
CA GLN A 108 -9.21 20.93 -2.31
C GLN A 108 -9.63 22.31 -2.80
N ASN A 109 -9.88 23.23 -1.87
CA ASN A 109 -10.39 24.56 -2.18
C ASN A 109 -9.28 25.58 -2.41
N ASN A 110 -8.11 25.37 -1.81
CA ASN A 110 -6.98 26.28 -1.88
C ASN A 110 -5.83 25.63 -2.67
N ASN A 111 -5.33 26.33 -3.67
CA ASN A 111 -4.20 25.89 -4.49
C ASN A 111 -2.86 26.18 -3.77
N PHE A 112 -2.61 25.52 -2.65
CA PHE A 112 -1.37 25.69 -1.89
C PHE A 112 -0.14 25.37 -2.76
N ASN A 113 0.87 26.23 -2.69
CA ASN A 113 2.18 25.90 -3.21
C ASN A 113 2.89 24.85 -2.30
N SER A 114 4.08 24.39 -2.70
CA SER A 114 4.78 23.32 -1.97
C SER A 114 5.17 23.68 -0.53
N ASP A 115 5.56 24.93 -0.29
CA ASP A 115 6.01 25.40 1.03
C ASP A 115 4.81 25.64 1.97
N GLU A 116 3.72 26.19 1.42
CA GLU A 116 2.44 26.34 2.12
C GLU A 116 1.88 24.97 2.50
N LEU A 117 1.88 24.02 1.57
CA LEU A 117 1.42 22.67 1.82
C LEU A 117 2.23 21.99 2.93
N LEU A 118 3.56 22.12 2.90
CA LEU A 118 4.44 21.59 3.93
C LEU A 118 4.16 22.19 5.30
N THR A 119 4.03 23.52 5.35
CA THR A 119 3.72 24.24 6.60
C THR A 119 2.37 23.81 7.16
N ASN A 120 1.34 23.78 6.34
CA ASN A 120 -0.01 23.41 6.75
C ASN A 120 -0.11 21.95 7.20
N PHE A 121 0.54 21.04 6.48
CA PHE A 121 0.60 19.62 6.85
C PHE A 121 1.30 19.43 8.21
N ASN A 122 2.45 20.08 8.41
CA ASN A 122 3.18 20.00 9.67
C ASN A 122 2.36 20.55 10.85
N GLN A 123 1.65 21.67 10.66
CA GLN A 123 0.76 22.22 11.67
C GLN A 123 -0.43 21.30 12.00
N LEU A 124 -1.01 20.64 10.99
CA LEU A 124 -2.06 19.64 11.20
C LEU A 124 -1.54 18.51 12.09
N ILE A 125 -0.40 17.92 11.72
CA ILE A 125 0.17 16.78 12.43
C ILE A 125 0.51 17.16 13.88
N ASP A 126 1.13 18.31 14.11
CA ASP A 126 1.46 18.78 15.46
C ASP A 126 0.21 18.92 16.33
N LYS A 127 -0.84 19.57 15.81
CA LYS A 127 -2.11 19.73 16.52
C LYS A 127 -2.74 18.38 16.84
N CYS A 128 -2.84 17.49 15.86
CA CYS A 128 -3.43 16.17 16.06
C CYS A 128 -2.67 15.39 17.14
N LEU A 129 -1.34 15.28 17.05
CA LEU A 129 -0.54 14.53 18.02
C LEU A 129 -0.61 15.14 19.43
N GLU A 130 -0.65 16.47 19.54
CA GLU A 130 -0.83 17.15 20.83
C GLU A 130 -2.20 16.82 21.46
N TYR A 131 -3.29 16.90 20.68
CA TYR A 131 -4.61 16.52 21.16
C TYR A 131 -4.69 15.05 21.51
N GLU A 132 -4.09 14.19 20.69
CA GLU A 132 -4.06 12.76 20.97
C GLU A 132 -3.29 12.45 22.26
N GLN A 133 -2.16 13.10 22.50
CA GLN A 133 -1.40 12.87 23.74
C GLN A 133 -2.16 13.29 24.99
N LYS A 134 -2.91 14.41 24.93
CA LYS A 134 -3.59 15.01 26.10
C LYS A 134 -4.95 14.39 26.39
N THR A 135 -5.57 13.71 25.42
CA THR A 135 -6.94 13.23 25.53
C THR A 135 -6.97 11.72 25.69
N ALA A 136 -7.36 11.23 26.87
CA ALA A 136 -7.40 9.80 27.15
C ALA A 136 -8.51 9.06 26.39
N VAL A 137 -9.67 9.70 26.22
CA VAL A 137 -10.82 9.12 25.52
C VAL A 137 -10.67 9.35 24.01
N LYS A 138 -10.85 8.27 23.24
CA LYS A 138 -10.77 8.26 21.77
C LYS A 138 -12.11 7.80 21.21
N GLU A 139 -12.93 8.75 20.78
CA GLU A 139 -14.32 8.50 20.40
C GLU A 139 -14.43 7.81 19.04
N ILE A 140 -13.55 8.19 18.13
CA ILE A 140 -13.56 7.71 16.75
C ILE A 140 -12.77 6.43 16.65
N ASN A 141 -13.36 5.42 16.00
CA ASN A 141 -12.77 4.11 15.85
C ASN A 141 -12.81 3.71 14.37
N ILE A 142 -11.66 3.78 13.72
CA ILE A 142 -11.49 3.36 12.32
C ILE A 142 -10.79 1.99 12.28
N LYS A 143 -11.05 1.24 11.21
CA LYS A 143 -10.39 -0.05 10.97
C LYS A 143 -9.63 0.01 9.67
N HIS A 144 -8.32 -0.01 9.73
CA HIS A 144 -7.48 -0.02 8.55
C HIS A 144 -6.45 -1.14 8.62
N ASP A 145 -6.00 -1.56 7.45
CA ASP A 145 -4.81 -2.39 7.31
C ASP A 145 -3.58 -1.49 7.52
N ILE A 146 -2.54 -2.03 8.17
CA ILE A 146 -1.27 -1.33 8.39
C ILE A 146 -0.22 -2.02 7.53
N ASP A 147 0.20 -1.37 6.44
CA ASP A 147 1.05 -2.02 5.45
C ASP A 147 2.42 -2.38 6.04
N VAL A 148 3.22 -1.39 6.48
CA VAL A 148 4.53 -1.63 7.11
C VAL A 148 4.77 -0.65 8.26
N LEU A 149 5.18 -1.15 9.42
CA LEU A 149 5.59 -0.37 10.58
C LEU A 149 6.88 -0.94 11.15
N PHE A 150 7.93 -0.13 11.20
CA PHE A 150 9.25 -0.55 11.68
C PHE A 150 9.97 0.56 12.44
N SER A 151 11.09 0.21 13.08
CA SER A 151 11.98 1.18 13.72
C SER A 151 13.45 0.89 13.43
N ASP A 152 14.28 1.92 13.51
CA ASP A 152 15.74 1.81 13.42
C ASP A 152 16.38 1.51 14.79
N LEU A 153 17.71 1.42 14.83
CA LEU A 153 18.49 1.23 16.07
C LEU A 153 18.41 2.41 17.05
N ASN A 154 18.13 3.62 16.54
CA ASN A 154 18.00 4.84 17.34
C ASN A 154 16.59 5.01 17.93
N LYS A 155 15.69 4.04 17.68
CA LYS A 155 14.28 4.08 18.05
C LYS A 155 13.53 5.23 17.35
N ASN A 156 13.92 5.58 16.12
CA ASN A 156 13.02 6.25 15.21
C ASN A 156 12.07 5.23 14.60
N TYR A 157 10.83 5.64 14.34
CA TYR A 157 9.72 4.79 13.90
C TYR A 157 9.22 5.29 12.55
N TYR A 158 8.85 4.35 11.70
CA TYR A 158 8.44 4.63 10.34
C TYR A 158 7.19 3.83 10.00
N TYR A 159 6.13 4.54 9.64
CA TYR A 159 4.92 3.96 9.07
C TYR A 159 4.94 4.14 7.56
N LEU A 160 4.84 3.05 6.80
CA LEU A 160 4.66 3.10 5.35
C LEU A 160 3.21 2.78 5.00
N GLU A 161 2.56 3.66 4.25
CA GLU A 161 1.41 3.30 3.40
C GLU A 161 1.96 3.06 2.00
N VAL A 162 1.82 1.83 1.50
CA VAL A 162 2.49 1.35 0.29
C VAL A 162 1.52 1.39 -0.88
N LYS A 163 1.99 1.92 -2.00
CA LYS A 163 1.28 1.95 -3.28
C LYS A 163 2.23 1.52 -4.38
N TYR A 164 1.74 0.68 -5.29
CA TYR A 164 2.56 0.24 -6.42
C TYR A 164 2.87 1.42 -7.37
N ASN A 165 1.85 2.19 -7.71
CA ASN A 165 1.92 3.30 -8.65
C ASN A 165 0.97 4.43 -8.24
N ASP A 166 1.28 5.62 -8.75
CA ASP A 166 0.47 6.82 -8.57
C ASP A 166 -0.45 6.96 -9.79
N ASP A 167 -1.57 6.22 -9.79
CA ASP A 167 -2.52 6.15 -10.90
C ASP A 167 -3.99 6.31 -10.48
N HIS A 168 -4.22 6.76 -9.25
CA HIS A 168 -5.55 6.78 -8.67
C HIS A 168 -6.45 7.87 -9.26
N ASP A 169 -7.69 7.48 -9.58
CA ASP A 169 -8.76 8.42 -9.93
C ASP A 169 -9.00 9.44 -8.80
N THR A 170 -9.51 10.62 -9.15
CA THR A 170 -9.60 11.80 -8.26
C THR A 170 -10.29 11.55 -6.91
N GLY A 171 -11.36 10.75 -6.87
CA GLY A 171 -12.04 10.39 -5.62
C GLY A 171 -11.17 9.51 -4.71
N LYS A 172 -10.58 8.46 -5.28
CA LYS A 172 -9.65 7.56 -4.55
C LYS A 172 -8.41 8.30 -4.06
N TYR A 173 -7.97 9.31 -4.81
CA TYR A 173 -6.82 10.11 -4.44
C TYR A 173 -7.02 10.86 -3.12
N THR A 174 -8.17 11.52 -2.94
CA THR A 174 -8.51 12.19 -1.68
C THR A 174 -8.59 11.20 -0.52
N ASP A 175 -9.29 10.09 -0.73
CA ASP A 175 -9.53 9.10 0.33
C ASP A 175 -8.24 8.43 0.81
N ILE A 176 -7.28 8.17 -0.09
CA ILE A 176 -5.98 7.60 0.29
C ILE A 176 -5.20 8.56 1.18
N ASN A 177 -5.16 9.85 0.85
CA ASN A 177 -4.42 10.83 1.65
C ASN A 177 -5.10 11.05 3.02
N ARG A 178 -6.43 11.10 3.06
CA ARG A 178 -7.19 11.14 4.32
C ARG A 178 -6.91 9.88 5.16
N LYS A 179 -6.99 8.69 4.56
CA LYS A 179 -6.71 7.40 5.20
C LYS A 179 -5.29 7.38 5.76
N PHE A 180 -4.30 7.81 4.99
CA PHE A 180 -2.89 7.85 5.38
C PHE A 180 -2.69 8.67 6.66
N ILE A 181 -3.23 9.88 6.72
CA ILE A 181 -3.13 10.76 7.89
C ILE A 181 -3.85 10.15 9.09
N LYS A 182 -5.11 9.70 8.93
CA LYS A 182 -5.88 9.08 10.03
C LYS A 182 -5.20 7.83 10.58
N THR A 183 -4.60 7.03 9.70
CA THR A 183 -3.88 5.81 10.09
C THR A 183 -2.63 6.13 10.88
N TYR A 184 -1.84 7.11 10.44
CA TYR A 184 -0.66 7.57 11.18
C TYR A 184 -1.02 8.04 12.60
N ILE A 185 -2.03 8.90 12.75
CA ILE A 185 -2.49 9.39 14.06
C ILE A 185 -3.02 8.24 14.94
N GLY A 186 -3.77 7.30 14.36
CA GLY A 186 -4.21 6.11 15.08
C GLY A 186 -3.06 5.20 15.53
N ILE A 187 -2.02 5.03 14.70
CA ILE A 187 -0.84 4.24 15.07
C ILE A 187 -0.06 4.94 16.20
N ALA A 188 0.04 6.26 16.19
CA ALA A 188 0.69 7.03 17.26
C ALA A 188 0.09 6.70 18.64
N ASN A 189 -1.24 6.57 18.72
CA ASN A 189 -1.95 6.11 19.92
C ASN A 189 -1.61 4.66 20.31
N ILE A 190 -1.50 3.75 19.34
CA ILE A 190 -1.18 2.33 19.60
C ILE A 190 0.24 2.19 20.16
N ILE A 191 1.22 2.88 19.58
CA ILE A 191 2.63 2.75 19.97
C ILE A 191 3.05 3.74 21.08
N GLY A 192 2.17 4.69 21.42
CA GLY A 192 2.40 5.68 22.47
C GLY A 192 3.48 6.71 22.12
N ILE A 193 3.62 7.08 20.84
CA ILE A 193 4.65 8.01 20.36
C ILE A 193 3.99 9.16 19.62
N TYR A 194 4.14 10.36 20.18
CA TYR A 194 3.50 11.59 19.71
C TYR A 194 4.50 12.65 19.22
N ASP A 195 5.79 12.34 19.24
CA ASP A 195 6.82 13.21 18.68
C ASP A 195 7.06 12.86 17.20
N LYS A 196 6.67 13.75 16.29
CA LYS A 196 6.85 13.58 14.84
C LYS A 196 8.31 13.50 14.39
N LYS A 197 9.27 13.94 15.22
CA LYS A 197 10.70 13.77 14.93
C LYS A 197 11.16 12.33 15.14
N ILE A 198 10.44 11.60 15.99
CA ILE A 198 10.72 10.20 16.34
C ILE A 198 9.85 9.26 15.51
N PHE A 199 8.59 9.63 15.20
CA PHE A 199 7.68 8.81 14.41
C PHE A 199 7.30 9.52 13.10
N LYS A 200 7.73 8.95 11.97
CA LYS A 200 7.52 9.52 10.63
C LYS A 200 6.56 8.66 9.80
N PRO A 201 5.48 9.23 9.25
CA PRO A 201 4.67 8.58 8.25
C PRO A 201 5.28 8.79 6.85
N ILE A 202 5.19 7.78 5.99
CA ILE A 202 5.70 7.83 4.62
C ILE A 202 4.64 7.22 3.70
N LEU A 203 4.15 7.99 2.75
CA LEU A 203 3.37 7.49 1.63
C LEU A 203 4.35 7.05 0.54
N TYR A 204 4.50 5.73 0.38
CA TYR A 204 5.51 5.17 -0.51
C TYR A 204 4.89 4.69 -1.82
N TYR A 205 5.41 5.19 -2.94
CA TYR A 205 5.15 4.69 -4.28
C TYR A 205 6.34 3.88 -4.79
N MET A 206 6.11 2.61 -5.13
CA MET A 206 7.17 1.73 -5.62
C MET A 206 7.78 2.22 -6.95
N THR A 207 7.02 2.96 -7.76
CA THR A 207 7.49 3.51 -9.04
C THR A 207 7.87 4.98 -8.95
N GLN A 208 8.76 5.43 -9.85
CA GLN A 208 9.14 6.84 -9.99
C GLN A 208 8.08 7.70 -10.68
N LYS A 209 7.10 7.06 -11.33
CA LYS A 209 6.10 7.77 -12.11
C LYS A 209 5.26 8.65 -11.18
N ARG A 210 5.11 9.91 -11.58
CA ARG A 210 4.20 10.87 -10.98
C ARG A 210 3.09 11.17 -11.99
N MET A 211 1.84 11.01 -11.58
CA MET A 211 0.71 11.35 -12.46
C MET A 211 0.27 12.79 -12.24
N LYS A 212 0.03 13.18 -10.99
CA LYS A 212 -0.33 14.54 -10.58
C LYS A 212 0.49 14.96 -9.36
N GLY A 213 0.58 16.26 -9.10
CA GLY A 213 1.11 16.74 -7.83
C GLY A 213 0.21 16.32 -6.66
N ASN A 214 0.80 16.01 -5.50
CA ASN A 214 0.03 15.81 -4.28
C ASN A 214 -0.22 17.14 -3.60
N ILE A 215 -1.51 17.45 -3.41
CA ILE A 215 -2.00 18.66 -2.77
C ILE A 215 -2.35 18.44 -1.30
N TYR A 216 -2.22 17.22 -0.78
CA TYR A 216 -2.61 16.82 0.57
C TYR A 216 -1.42 16.35 1.42
N VAL A 217 -0.36 15.84 0.79
CA VAL A 217 0.82 15.33 1.49
C VAL A 217 2.06 15.93 0.83
N PRO A 218 2.95 16.60 1.58
CA PRO A 218 4.12 17.25 1.02
C PRO A 218 5.09 16.24 0.40
N GLU A 219 5.35 16.41 -0.89
CA GLU A 219 6.13 15.45 -1.69
C GLU A 219 7.57 15.28 -1.18
N GLN A 220 8.20 16.36 -0.75
CA GLN A 220 9.63 16.36 -0.41
C GLN A 220 9.92 15.57 0.88
N GLU A 221 9.02 15.64 1.86
CA GLU A 221 9.26 15.08 3.20
C GLU A 221 8.53 13.76 3.45
N TYR A 222 7.29 13.62 2.97
CA TYR A 222 6.38 12.55 3.37
C TYR A 222 6.00 11.60 2.24
N ILE A 223 6.33 11.93 0.98
CA ILE A 223 6.15 11.02 -0.16
C ILE A 223 7.51 10.50 -0.62
N TYR A 224 7.60 9.18 -0.70
CA TYR A 224 8.80 8.49 -1.16
C TYR A 224 8.46 7.77 -2.45
N ARG A 225 9.36 7.85 -3.44
CA ARG A 225 9.17 7.21 -4.75
C ARG A 225 10.38 6.39 -5.12
N GLY A 226 10.14 5.20 -5.67
CA GLY A 226 11.17 4.31 -6.18
C GLY A 226 12.32 4.10 -5.22
N ASN A 227 13.52 4.55 -5.61
CA ASN A 227 14.76 4.31 -4.89
C ASN A 227 14.86 5.03 -3.54
N LYS A 228 14.14 6.14 -3.30
CA LYS A 228 14.32 6.96 -2.09
C LYS A 228 14.23 6.15 -0.78
N LEU A 229 13.24 5.26 -0.68
CA LEU A 229 13.08 4.39 0.50
C LEU A 229 14.24 3.40 0.64
N PHE A 230 14.70 2.84 -0.47
CA PHE A 230 15.78 1.86 -0.49
C PHE A 230 17.11 2.50 -0.11
N ASP A 231 17.42 3.65 -0.71
CA ASP A 231 18.66 4.37 -0.43
C ASP A 231 18.75 4.85 1.02
N GLU A 232 17.60 5.17 1.65
CA GLU A 232 17.55 5.63 3.04
C GLU A 232 17.60 4.49 4.06
N PHE A 233 16.97 3.34 3.78
CA PHE A 233 16.75 2.32 4.81
C PHE A 233 17.37 0.95 4.51
N PHE A 234 17.64 0.60 3.26
CA PHE A 234 17.93 -0.77 2.85
C PHE A 234 19.31 -0.90 2.25
N THR A 235 19.95 -2.06 2.47
CA THR A 235 21.20 -2.42 1.81
C THR A 235 20.98 -2.97 0.40
N ILE A 236 19.75 -3.40 0.08
CA ILE A 236 19.35 -3.80 -1.27
C ILE A 236 19.21 -2.59 -2.18
N ASN A 237 19.79 -2.68 -3.37
CA ASN A 237 19.62 -1.66 -4.38
C ASN A 237 18.25 -1.78 -5.06
N TYR A 238 17.50 -0.68 -5.11
CA TYR A 238 16.22 -0.58 -5.80
C TYR A 238 16.30 -1.03 -7.28
N LEU A 239 17.40 -0.71 -7.99
CA LEU A 239 17.59 -1.07 -9.39
C LEU A 239 17.63 -2.58 -9.62
N ASP A 240 18.18 -3.35 -8.67
CA ASP A 240 18.17 -4.81 -8.78
C ASP A 240 16.74 -5.34 -8.73
N LEU A 241 15.94 -4.82 -7.80
CA LEU A 241 14.53 -5.18 -7.67
C LEU A 241 13.73 -4.76 -8.90
N ASP A 242 13.88 -3.51 -9.33
CA ASP A 242 13.22 -2.98 -10.54
C ASP A 242 13.56 -3.83 -11.78
N ASN A 243 14.83 -4.22 -11.95
CA ASN A 243 15.25 -5.11 -13.02
C ASN A 243 14.61 -6.50 -12.93
N ILE A 244 14.52 -7.09 -11.74
CA ILE A 244 13.83 -8.38 -11.57
C ILE A 244 12.36 -8.24 -11.97
N MET A 245 11.67 -7.22 -11.44
CA MET A 245 10.24 -7.03 -11.65
C MET A 245 9.88 -6.71 -13.10
N LYS A 246 10.72 -5.94 -13.81
CA LYS A 246 10.52 -5.64 -15.24
C LYS A 246 10.70 -6.86 -16.14
N ASN A 247 11.63 -7.75 -15.79
CA ASN A 247 11.99 -8.87 -16.65
C ASN A 247 11.24 -10.17 -16.34
N ILE A 248 10.61 -10.30 -15.17
CA ILE A 248 9.93 -11.54 -14.78
C ILE A 248 8.73 -11.88 -15.67
N GLY A 249 8.10 -10.89 -16.29
CA GLY A 249 7.03 -11.11 -17.27
C GLY A 249 7.52 -11.78 -18.57
N ASN A 250 8.83 -11.74 -18.83
CA ASN A 250 9.46 -12.39 -19.99
C ASN A 250 10.06 -13.76 -19.64
N ASP A 251 9.93 -14.22 -18.39
CA ASP A 251 10.40 -15.55 -17.97
C ASP A 251 9.49 -16.63 -18.62
N GLU A 252 10.09 -17.55 -19.38
CA GLU A 252 9.36 -18.57 -20.13
C GLU A 252 8.46 -19.43 -19.25
N GLU A 253 8.87 -19.70 -18.00
CA GLU A 253 8.09 -20.49 -17.07
C GLU A 253 6.82 -19.73 -16.68
N ILE A 254 6.94 -18.43 -16.39
CA ILE A 254 5.81 -17.57 -16.05
C ILE A 254 4.85 -17.46 -17.24
N ILE A 255 5.35 -17.24 -18.45
CA ILE A 255 4.52 -17.18 -19.67
C ILE A 255 3.72 -18.47 -19.85
N LYS A 256 4.38 -19.64 -19.74
CA LYS A 256 3.71 -20.96 -19.84
C LYS A 256 2.59 -21.11 -18.81
N ILE A 257 2.78 -20.61 -17.59
CA ILE A 257 1.76 -20.67 -16.53
C ILE A 257 0.52 -19.82 -16.91
N PHE A 258 0.73 -18.62 -17.48
CA PHE A 258 -0.35 -17.75 -17.94
C PHE A 258 -1.08 -18.32 -19.17
N ASP A 259 -0.34 -18.87 -20.13
CA ASP A 259 -0.90 -19.52 -21.32
C ASP A 259 -1.76 -20.72 -20.93
N GLN A 260 -1.30 -21.55 -19.99
CA GLN A 260 -2.09 -22.66 -19.49
C GLN A 260 -3.37 -22.19 -18.80
N LEU A 261 -3.30 -21.13 -17.99
CA LEU A 261 -4.49 -20.52 -17.38
C LEU A 261 -5.50 -20.04 -18.44
N TYR A 262 -5.01 -19.40 -19.50
CA TYR A 262 -5.86 -19.00 -20.62
C TYR A 262 -6.54 -20.21 -21.27
N ILE A 263 -5.78 -21.26 -21.59
CA ILE A 263 -6.31 -22.49 -22.20
C ILE A 263 -7.37 -23.13 -21.31
N ASP A 264 -7.11 -23.24 -20.01
CA ASP A 264 -8.03 -23.85 -19.06
C ASP A 264 -9.36 -23.11 -19.01
N ILE A 265 -9.34 -21.77 -18.99
CA ILE A 265 -10.56 -20.97 -18.95
C ILE A 265 -11.25 -20.89 -20.32
N ARG A 266 -10.49 -20.74 -21.40
CA ARG A 266 -11.05 -20.49 -22.74
C ARG A 266 -11.52 -21.73 -23.46
N LYS A 267 -10.87 -22.87 -23.22
CA LYS A 267 -11.15 -24.13 -23.91
C LYS A 267 -11.80 -25.16 -22.98
N ASN A 268 -11.24 -25.35 -21.78
CA ASN A 268 -11.54 -26.52 -20.94
C ASN A 268 -12.64 -26.27 -19.90
N LEU A 269 -12.93 -25.01 -19.55
CA LEU A 269 -13.90 -24.66 -18.52
C LEU A 269 -15.32 -25.01 -18.94
N LYS A 270 -15.96 -25.90 -18.17
CA LYS A 270 -17.40 -26.17 -18.25
C LYS A 270 -18.16 -25.04 -17.55
N LEU A 271 -19.14 -24.48 -18.25
CA LEU A 271 -19.97 -23.36 -17.79
C LEU A 271 -21.37 -23.85 -17.44
#